data_AF-A0A7C2I4U8-F1
#
_entry.id   AF-A0A7C2I4U8-F1
#
_cell.length_a   1.000
_cell.length_b   1.000
_cell.length_c   1.000
_cell.angle_alpha   90.00
_cell.angle_beta   90.00
_cell.angle_gamma   90.00
#
_symmetry.space_group_name_H-M   'P 1'
#
loop_
_entity.id
_entity.type
_entity.pdbx_description
1 polymer ?
#
loop_
_entity_poly.entity_id
_entity_poly.type
_entity_poly.pdbx_seq_one_letter_code
_entity_poly.pdbx_strand_id
1 'polypeptide(L)'
;MCGDEDHGQAVWPHPYFGATIGRVANRIAGGRFTLDGREYHLASHEQGRTHLHGGNTGFDKVLWSAEISRNRVVFSYQSPHGEEGYPGTLAVTAILPSRIRGS
;
A
#
# COMPACT_ATOMS: atom_id res chain seq x y z
N MET A 1 -23.25 -5.32 -5.82
CA MET A 1 -22.50 -5.70 -7.03
C MET A 1 -21.22 -6.35 -6.52
N CYS A 2 -21.23 -7.69 -6.43
CA CYS A 2 -20.07 -8.55 -6.13
C CYS A 2 -18.97 -8.23 -7.14
N GLY A 3 -17.68 -8.21 -6.81
CA GLY A 3 -16.94 -9.24 -6.08
C GLY A 3 -16.10 -9.94 -7.15
N ASP A 4 -14.91 -9.41 -7.41
CA ASP A 4 -14.02 -9.93 -8.44
C ASP A 4 -13.35 -11.22 -7.93
N GLU A 5 -13.89 -12.35 -8.38
CA GLU A 5 -13.25 -13.66 -8.25
C GLU A 5 -12.26 -13.83 -9.42
N ASP A 6 -10.97 -13.59 -9.18
CA ASP A 6 -9.93 -14.18 -10.02
C ASP A 6 -8.70 -14.56 -9.19
N HIS A 7 -8.43 -15.86 -9.13
CA HIS A 7 -7.27 -16.46 -8.44
C HIS A 7 -6.09 -16.58 -9.40
N GLY A 8 -5.76 -15.47 -10.07
CA GLY A 8 -4.55 -15.30 -10.87
C GLY A 8 -3.72 -14.15 -10.29
N GLN A 9 -2.43 -14.36 -10.09
CA GLN A 9 -1.44 -13.35 -9.63
C GLN A 9 -1.19 -12.26 -10.69
N ALA A 10 -2.23 -11.77 -11.36
CA ALA A 10 -2.21 -10.66 -12.29
C ALA A 10 -2.95 -9.49 -11.64
N VAL A 11 -2.20 -8.52 -11.13
CA VAL A 11 -2.78 -7.32 -10.52
C VAL A 11 -3.33 -6.44 -11.64
N TRP A 12 -4.63 -6.57 -11.90
CA TRP A 12 -5.31 -5.72 -12.87
C TRP A 12 -5.36 -4.29 -12.34
N PRO A 13 -5.14 -3.26 -13.19
CA PRO A 13 -5.25 -1.87 -12.74
C PRO A 13 -6.66 -1.58 -12.22
N HIS A 14 -6.76 -1.26 -10.93
CA HIS A 14 -7.99 -0.83 -10.26
C HIS A 14 -7.78 0.56 -9.63
N PRO A 15 -8.83 1.39 -9.50
CA PRO A 15 -8.71 2.75 -8.97
C PRO A 15 -8.72 2.76 -7.43
N TYR A 16 -8.01 1.83 -6.80
CA TYR A 16 -7.77 1.79 -5.35
C TYR A 16 -9.02 1.64 -4.45
N PHE A 17 -10.13 1.10 -4.95
CA PHE A 17 -11.37 0.97 -4.18
C PHE A 17 -11.18 0.17 -2.87
N GLY A 18 -11.50 0.79 -1.74
CA GLY A 18 -11.48 0.14 -0.42
C GLY A 18 -10.11 -0.32 0.08
N ALA A 19 -9.03 0.00 -0.65
CA ALA A 19 -7.69 -0.49 -0.35
C ALA A 19 -6.99 0.36 0.73
N THR A 20 -6.05 -0.27 1.43
CA THR A 20 -5.06 0.46 2.24
C THR A 20 -3.94 0.94 1.33
N ILE A 21 -3.62 2.23 1.40
CA ILE A 21 -2.64 2.87 0.51
C ILE A 21 -1.35 3.22 1.26
N GLY A 22 -0.20 2.90 0.67
CA GLY A 22 1.09 3.25 1.24
C GLY A 22 2.29 2.63 0.52
N ARG A 23 3.52 2.97 0.93
CA ARG A 23 3.85 3.69 2.18
C ARG A 23 3.40 5.15 2.25
N VAL A 24 3.37 5.86 1.13
CA VAL A 24 2.85 7.23 1.05
C VAL A 24 1.63 7.28 0.14
N ALA A 25 0.52 7.78 0.67
CA ALA A 25 -0.66 8.05 -0.12
C ALA A 25 -0.47 9.34 -0.95
N ASN A 26 -1.09 9.38 -2.13
CA ASN A 26 -1.01 10.48 -3.09
C ASN A 26 0.39 10.65 -3.70
N ARG A 27 0.72 11.85 -4.20
CA ARG A 27 1.83 12.14 -5.10
C ARG A 27 3.07 12.63 -4.38
N ILE A 28 4.22 12.08 -4.76
CA ILE A 28 5.55 12.67 -4.51
C ILE A 28 6.11 13.12 -5.86
N ALA A 29 6.25 14.44 -6.00
CA ALA A 29 6.71 15.08 -7.22
C ALA A 29 8.12 14.61 -7.61
N GLY A 30 8.32 14.26 -8.87
CA GLY A 30 9.61 13.77 -9.36
C GLY A 30 10.03 12.41 -8.82
N GLY A 31 9.15 11.73 -8.06
CA GLY A 31 9.42 10.44 -7.46
C GLY A 31 10.67 10.42 -6.60
N ARG A 32 10.96 11.51 -5.88
CA ARG A 32 12.14 11.59 -5.02
C ARG A 32 11.91 12.47 -3.82
N PHE A 33 12.66 12.22 -2.77
CA PHE A 33 12.68 13.04 -1.57
C PHE A 33 14.04 12.95 -0.90
N THR A 34 14.31 13.88 0.02
CA THR A 34 15.54 13.90 0.82
C THR A 34 15.21 13.53 2.26
N LEU A 35 15.99 12.62 2.84
CA LEU A 35 15.94 12.26 4.25
C LEU A 35 17.38 12.23 4.78
N ASP A 36 17.64 12.93 5.88
CA ASP A 36 18.96 13.04 6.52
C ASP A 36 20.09 13.42 5.53
N GLY A 37 19.80 14.35 4.62
CA GLY A 37 20.75 14.83 3.62
C GLY A 37 21.01 13.86 2.45
N ARG A 38 20.36 12.69 2.43
CA ARG A 38 20.44 11.73 1.33
C ARG A 38 19.19 11.79 0.46
N GLU A 39 19.38 11.87 -0.85
CA GLU A 39 18.29 11.76 -1.83
C GLU A 39 17.92 10.27 -2.05
N TYR A 40 16.61 10.01 -2.10
CA TYR A 40 16.03 8.71 -2.40
C TYR A 40 15.15 8.83 -3.63
N HIS A 41 15.32 7.89 -4.57
CA HIS A 41 14.48 7.76 -5.75
C HIS A 41 13.47 6.64 -5.55
N LEU A 42 12.21 6.98 -5.74
CA LEU A 42 11.06 6.11 -5.64
C LEU A 42 10.58 5.68 -7.04
N ALA A 43 9.93 4.52 -7.09
CA ALA A 43 9.30 4.04 -8.31
C ALA A 43 8.22 5.03 -8.79
N SER A 44 8.35 5.57 -10.00
CA SER A 44 7.40 6.54 -10.54
C SER A 44 6.51 5.88 -11.57
N HIS A 45 5.21 5.81 -11.30
CA HIS A 45 4.26 5.11 -12.17
C HIS A 45 3.27 6.06 -12.88
N GLU A 46 3.04 7.26 -12.35
CA GLU A 46 2.20 8.25 -13.00
C GLU A 46 3.05 8.97 -14.04
N GLN A 47 2.86 8.58 -15.31
CA GLN A 47 3.62 9.06 -16.46
C GLN A 47 5.14 8.91 -16.32
N GLY A 48 5.62 7.99 -15.47
CA GLY A 48 7.04 7.80 -15.18
C GLY A 48 7.71 8.95 -14.41
N ARG A 49 6.93 9.93 -13.91
CA ARG A 49 7.46 11.17 -13.32
C ARG A 49 7.09 11.36 -11.86
N THR A 50 5.93 10.84 -11.47
CA THR A 50 5.38 11.03 -10.14
C THR A 50 5.22 9.67 -9.47
N HIS A 51 5.70 9.58 -8.24
CA HIS A 51 5.42 8.45 -7.38
C HIS A 51 4.02 8.68 -6.78
N LEU A 52 3.09 7.78 -7.05
CA LEU A 52 1.71 7.91 -6.62
C LEU A 52 1.28 6.65 -5.85
N HIS A 53 0.58 6.85 -4.73
CA HIS A 53 -0.05 5.78 -3.95
C HIS A 53 0.85 4.59 -3.57
N GLY A 54 2.13 4.87 -3.30
CA GLY A 54 3.09 3.84 -2.90
C GLY A 54 3.86 3.19 -4.04
N GLY A 55 3.59 3.54 -5.29
CA GLY A 55 4.39 3.13 -6.46
C GLY A 55 3.71 2.05 -7.30
N ASN A 56 4.52 1.20 -7.93
CA ASN A 56 4.04 0.15 -8.82
C ASN A 56 3.26 -0.90 -8.02
N THR A 57 3.88 -1.44 -6.98
CA THR A 57 3.34 -2.46 -6.07
C THR A 57 3.19 -1.85 -4.67
N GLY A 58 2.29 -0.87 -4.54
CA GLY A 58 1.92 -0.28 -3.27
C GLY A 58 1.14 -1.24 -2.37
N PHE A 59 0.80 -0.78 -1.16
CA PHE A 59 0.05 -1.55 -0.17
C PHE A 59 -1.31 -2.08 -0.65
N ASP A 60 -1.85 -1.52 -1.72
CA ASP A 60 -3.06 -1.98 -2.40
C ASP A 60 -2.87 -3.30 -3.15
N LYS A 61 -1.63 -3.69 -3.47
CA LYS A 61 -1.28 -4.83 -4.33
C LYS A 61 -0.50 -5.94 -3.62
N VAL A 62 -0.17 -5.76 -2.34
CA VAL A 62 0.57 -6.77 -1.56
C VAL A 62 -0.38 -7.71 -0.84
N LEU A 63 0.06 -8.95 -0.62
CA LEU A 63 -0.67 -9.90 0.23
C LEU A 63 -0.40 -9.61 1.71
N TRP A 64 -1.42 -9.16 2.41
CA TRP A 64 -1.37 -8.91 3.85
C TRP A 64 -1.58 -10.20 4.64
N SER A 65 -0.85 -10.36 5.75
CA SER A 65 -1.22 -11.34 6.78
C SER A 65 -2.44 -10.84 7.53
N ALA A 66 -3.37 -11.71 7.90
CA ALA A 66 -4.60 -11.34 8.58
C ALA A 66 -4.85 -12.20 9.82
N GLU A 67 -5.20 -11.56 10.93
CA GLU A 67 -5.62 -12.21 12.17
C GLU A 67 -6.97 -11.64 12.62
N ILE A 68 -7.89 -12.52 13.02
CA ILE A 68 -9.16 -12.12 13.61
C ILE A 68 -9.01 -12.11 15.13
N SER A 69 -9.28 -10.96 15.76
CA SER A 69 -9.21 -10.80 17.21
C SER A 69 -10.48 -10.17 17.74
N ARG A 70 -11.30 -10.94 18.45
CA ARG A 70 -12.58 -10.50 19.03
C ARG A 70 -13.50 -9.84 17.99
N ASN A 71 -13.56 -8.52 17.99
CA ASN A 71 -14.42 -7.68 17.17
C ASN A 71 -13.65 -6.85 16.13
N ARG A 72 -12.47 -7.32 15.71
CA ARG A 72 -11.61 -6.67 14.72
C ARG A 72 -10.85 -7.69 13.88
N VAL A 73 -10.44 -7.26 12.71
CA VAL A 73 -9.46 -7.92 11.85
C VAL A 73 -8.20 -7.06 11.85
N VAL A 74 -7.06 -7.70 12.08
CA VAL A 74 -5.74 -7.09 12.11
C VAL A 74 -4.99 -7.57 10.88
N PHE A 75 -4.69 -6.64 9.97
CA PHE A 75 -3.85 -6.88 8.81
C PHE A 75 -2.44 -6.44 9.13
N SER A 76 -1.43 -7.26 8.82
CA SER A 76 -0.03 -6.92 9.00
C SER A 76 0.78 -7.18 7.73
N TYR A 77 1.75 -6.31 7.49
CA TYR A 77 2.68 -6.43 6.39
C TYR A 77 4.05 -5.89 6.79
N GLN A 78 5.11 -6.49 6.27
CA GLN A 78 6.48 -6.05 6.48
C GLN A 78 7.04 -5.59 5.14
N SER A 79 7.08 -4.28 4.95
CA SER A 79 7.64 -3.65 3.76
C SER A 79 9.16 -3.56 3.92
N PRO A 80 9.97 -4.35 3.20
CA PRO A 80 11.41 -4.41 3.39
C PRO A 80 12.11 -3.12 2.96
N HIS A 81 13.31 -2.89 3.47
CA HIS A 81 14.18 -1.82 2.96
C HIS A 81 14.33 -1.91 1.42
N GLY A 82 14.13 -0.78 0.75
CA GLY A 82 14.27 -0.64 -0.70
C GLY A 82 13.00 -0.94 -1.49
N GLU A 83 11.94 -1.45 -0.87
CA GLU A 83 10.66 -1.65 -1.55
C GLU A 83 10.14 -0.33 -2.13
N GLU A 84 9.82 -0.32 -3.43
CA GLU A 84 9.39 0.87 -4.19
C GLU A 84 10.37 2.07 -4.10
N GLY A 85 11.61 1.82 -3.65
CA GLY A 85 12.67 2.81 -3.44
C GLY A 85 12.74 3.40 -2.02
N TYR A 86 11.86 2.99 -1.10
CA TYR A 86 11.81 3.55 0.24
C TYR A 86 12.95 3.04 1.15
N PRO A 87 13.61 3.92 1.94
CA PRO A 87 14.55 3.49 2.96
C PRO A 87 13.86 2.84 4.17
N GLY A 88 14.60 2.00 4.89
CA GLY A 88 14.15 1.29 6.08
C GLY A 88 13.13 0.18 5.81
N THR A 89 13.12 -0.80 6.70
CA THR A 89 12.04 -1.79 6.80
C THR A 89 10.92 -1.21 7.64
N LEU A 90 9.68 -1.27 7.15
CA LEU A 90 8.49 -0.81 7.85
C LEU A 90 7.57 -2.00 8.16
N ALA A 91 7.39 -2.29 9.45
CA ALA A 91 6.30 -3.13 9.91
C ALA A 91 5.04 -2.27 10.05
N VAL A 92 3.98 -2.62 9.32
CA VAL A 92 2.72 -1.87 9.29
C VAL A 92 1.57 -2.77 9.72
N THR A 93 0.58 -2.18 10.39
CA THR A 93 -0.63 -2.86 10.82
C THR A 93 -1.84 -1.99 10.54
N ALA A 94 -2.87 -2.56 9.89
CA ALA A 94 -4.17 -1.94 9.70
C ALA A 94 -5.21 -2.73 10.50
N ILE A 95 -5.99 -2.03 11.32
CA ILE A 95 -6.99 -2.65 12.20
C ILE A 95 -8.38 -2.19 11.78
N LEU A 96 -9.21 -3.13 11.33
CA LEU A 96 -10.59 -2.87 10.94
C LEU A 96 -11.55 -3.50 11.96
N PRO A 97 -12.58 -2.79 12.44
CA PRO A 97 -13.60 -3.39 13.27
C PRO A 97 -14.43 -4.40 12.46
N SER A 98 -14.75 -5.55 13.05
CA SER A 98 -15.59 -6.58 12.41
C SER A 98 -17.08 -6.28 12.47
N ARG A 99 -17.47 -5.20 13.18
CA ARG A 99 -18.83 -4.63 13.15
C ARG A 99 -18.76 -3.17 12.73
N ILE A 100 -19.31 -2.88 11.56
CA ILE A 100 -19.69 -1.51 11.20
C ILE A 100 -20.96 -1.22 12.01
N ARG A 101 -20.91 -0.29 12.96
CA ARG A 101 -22.13 0.17 13.61
C ARG A 101 -22.94 0.91 12.53
N GLY A 102 -24.01 0.27 12.07
CA GLY A 102 -24.99 0.89 11.19
C GLY A 102 -25.70 2.04 11.91
N SER A 103 -25.91 3.11 11.14
CA SER A 103 -26.76 4.27 11.40
C SER A 103 -28.15 3.92 11.92
#